data_AF-A0A958N6Y1-F1
#
_entry.id   AF-A0A958N6Y1-F1
#
_cell.length_a   1.000
_cell.length_b   1.000
_cell.length_c   1.000
_cell.angle_alpha   90.00
_cell.angle_beta   90.00
_cell.angle_gamma   90.00
#
_symmetry.space_group_name_H-M   'P 1'
#
loop_
_entity.id
_entity.type
_entity.pdbx_description
1 polymer ?
#
loop_
_entity_poly.entity_id
_entity_poly.type
_entity_poly.pdbx_seq_one_letter_code
_entity_poly.pdbx_strand_id
1 'polypeptide(L)'
;IRSVFLQGLLVTPADQLPDHLRTLETKIRSYHQLCDKLQKSPQEVAMSYPLALAEVSKVVLGVDSIEQFEQNCSRIQKLDSRQFQMIEGFIENLNFNAQEERALDPRSWTSLKNT
;
A
#
# COMPACT_ATOMS: atom_id res chain seq x y z
N ILE A 1 -12.15 2.83 -4.56
CA ILE A 1 -10.87 3.07 -3.85
C ILE A 1 -10.00 3.98 -4.72
N ARG A 2 -9.33 4.99 -4.16
CA ARG A 2 -8.36 5.84 -4.88
C ARG A 2 -6.96 5.62 -4.28
N SER A 3 -5.95 5.52 -5.13
CA SER A 3 -4.53 5.31 -4.78
C SER A 3 -4.24 3.99 -4.05
N VAL A 4 -4.09 2.92 -4.83
CA VAL A 4 -3.73 1.57 -4.33
C VAL A 4 -2.41 1.54 -3.57
N PHE A 5 -1.47 2.42 -3.91
CA PHE A 5 -0.15 2.49 -3.26
C PHE A 5 -0.06 3.53 -2.13
N LEU A 6 -1.16 4.21 -1.78
CA LEU A 6 -1.17 5.32 -0.82
C LEU A 6 -0.09 6.37 -1.15
N GLN A 7 -0.07 6.86 -2.39
CA GLN A 7 0.97 7.78 -2.91
C GLN A 7 2.41 7.25 -2.86
N GLY A 8 2.57 5.93 -2.95
CA GLY A 8 3.88 5.31 -2.93
C GLY A 8 4.32 4.87 -1.52
N LEU A 9 3.61 5.30 -0.47
CA LEU A 9 3.91 4.95 0.92
C LEU A 9 4.13 3.44 1.13
N LEU A 10 3.26 2.60 0.54
CA LEU A 10 3.37 1.15 0.70
C LEU A 10 4.62 0.57 0.03
N VAL A 11 5.15 1.23 -0.99
CA VAL A 11 6.26 0.72 -1.82
C VAL A 11 7.58 1.43 -1.57
N THR A 12 7.57 2.52 -0.79
CA THR A 12 8.76 3.23 -0.33
C THR A 12 9.41 2.48 0.84
N PRO A 13 10.73 2.24 0.83
CA PRO A 13 11.45 1.69 1.98
C PRO A 13 11.21 2.50 3.25
N ALA A 14 11.03 1.82 4.39
CA ALA A 14 10.64 2.47 5.64
C ALA A 14 11.65 3.54 6.11
N ASP A 15 12.94 3.34 5.84
CA ASP A 15 14.04 4.26 6.14
C ASP A 15 14.15 5.46 5.18
N GLN A 16 13.40 5.44 4.07
CA GLN A 16 13.34 6.51 3.08
C GLN A 16 12.03 7.29 3.12
N LEU A 17 11.21 7.08 4.17
CA LEU A 17 9.97 7.84 4.33
C LEU A 17 10.28 9.32 4.58
N PRO A 18 9.55 10.24 3.91
CA PRO A 18 9.61 11.66 4.22
C PRO A 18 9.32 11.94 5.70
N ASP A 19 9.89 13.01 6.25
CA ASP A 19 9.77 13.32 7.67
C ASP A 19 8.33 13.41 8.19
N HIS A 20 7.41 13.93 7.37
CA HIS A 20 6.00 14.03 7.72
C HIS A 20 5.27 12.67 7.81
N LEU A 21 5.84 11.61 7.24
CA LEU A 21 5.34 10.22 7.29
C LEU A 21 6.17 9.34 8.23
N ARG A 22 7.22 9.88 8.86
CA ARG A 22 8.15 9.10 9.69
C ARG A 22 7.46 8.39 10.85
N THR A 23 6.33 8.91 11.35
CA THR A 23 5.52 8.23 12.37
C THR A 23 4.98 6.87 11.92
N LEU A 24 4.85 6.65 10.60
CA LEU A 24 4.38 5.39 10.03
C LEU A 24 5.49 4.37 9.81
N GLU A 25 6.76 4.72 10.05
CA GLU A 25 7.93 3.87 9.73
C GLU A 25 7.77 2.45 10.28
N THR A 26 7.40 2.31 11.55
CA THR A 26 7.23 0.99 12.17
C THR A 26 6.13 0.18 11.47
N LYS A 27 5.01 0.81 11.09
CA LYS A 27 3.90 0.14 10.40
C LYS A 27 4.28 -0.26 8.98
N ILE A 28 5.00 0.59 8.25
CA ILE A 28 5.50 0.28 6.91
C ILE A 28 6.52 -0.85 6.96
N ARG A 29 7.41 -0.84 7.96
CA ARG A 29 8.35 -1.95 8.20
C ARG A 29 7.61 -3.26 8.48
N SER A 30 6.56 -3.24 9.30
CA SER A 30 5.73 -4.42 9.56
C SER A 30 4.97 -4.88 8.32
N TYR A 31 4.50 -3.97 7.48
CA TYR A 31 3.89 -4.30 6.19
C TYR A 31 4.88 -4.99 5.25
N HIS A 32 6.11 -4.48 5.13
CA HIS A 32 7.15 -5.12 4.31
C HIS A 32 7.53 -6.51 4.85
N GLN A 33 7.61 -6.67 6.17
CA GLN A 33 7.80 -8.00 6.79
C GLN A 33 6.65 -8.97 6.48
N LEU A 34 5.40 -8.49 6.41
CA LEU A 34 4.28 -9.31 5.96
C LEU A 34 4.46 -9.72 4.50
N CYS A 35 4.85 -8.79 3.62
CA CYS A 35 5.12 -9.06 2.21
C CYS A 35 6.20 -10.15 2.05
N ASP A 36 7.29 -10.05 2.81
CA ASP A 36 8.36 -11.06 2.83
C ASP A 36 7.85 -12.44 3.25
N LYS A 37 7.01 -12.51 4.30
CA LYS A 37 6.39 -13.77 4.75
C LYS A 37 5.47 -14.38 3.70
N LEU A 38 4.83 -13.55 2.88
CA LEU A 38 3.98 -13.96 1.76
C LEU A 38 4.79 -14.30 0.50
N GLN A 39 6.11 -14.08 0.50
CA GLN A 39 7.00 -14.18 -0.66
C GLN A 39 6.49 -13.33 -1.84
N LYS A 40 6.03 -12.13 -1.54
CA LYS A 40 5.52 -11.15 -2.52
C LYS A 40 6.14 -9.80 -2.26
N SER A 41 6.31 -9.02 -3.31
CA SER A 41 6.70 -7.61 -3.20
C SER A 41 5.57 -6.76 -2.62
N PRO A 42 5.89 -5.61 -2.00
CA PRO A 42 4.90 -4.64 -1.55
C PRO A 42 3.93 -4.18 -2.66
N GLN A 43 4.40 -4.14 -3.91
CA GLN A 43 3.60 -3.74 -5.06
C GLN A 43 2.57 -4.81 -5.43
N GLU A 44 2.99 -6.08 -5.43
CA GLU A 44 2.10 -7.22 -5.70
C GLU A 44 0.99 -7.31 -4.67
N VAL A 45 1.31 -7.18 -3.37
CA VAL A 45 0.30 -7.22 -2.30
C VAL A 45 -0.66 -6.04 -2.42
N ALA A 46 -0.15 -4.82 -2.58
CA ALA A 46 -0.97 -3.62 -2.70
C ALA A 46 -1.95 -3.70 -3.89
N MET A 47 -1.52 -4.21 -5.05
CA MET A 47 -2.40 -4.34 -6.22
C MET A 47 -3.37 -5.51 -6.13
N SER A 48 -2.94 -6.63 -5.56
CA SER A 48 -3.73 -7.87 -5.55
C SER A 48 -4.82 -7.87 -4.48
N TYR A 49 -4.58 -7.23 -3.33
CA TYR A 49 -5.51 -7.23 -2.21
C TYR A 49 -6.86 -6.58 -2.54
N PRO A 50 -6.94 -5.35 -3.12
CA PRO A 50 -8.22 -4.76 -3.46
C PRO A 50 -9.02 -5.61 -4.45
N LEU A 51 -8.36 -6.34 -5.36
CA LEU A 51 -9.02 -7.24 -6.31
C LEU A 51 -9.55 -8.53 -5.66
N ALA A 52 -9.11 -8.86 -4.45
CA ALA A 52 -9.60 -10.01 -3.69
C ALA A 52 -10.86 -9.67 -2.86
N LEU A 53 -11.20 -8.38 -2.71
CA LEU A 53 -12.40 -7.93 -2.01
C LEU A 53 -13.65 -8.15 -2.87
N ALA A 54 -14.69 -8.75 -2.30
CA ALA A 54 -15.93 -9.05 -3.02
C ALA A 54 -16.65 -7.77 -3.49
N GLU A 55 -16.48 -6.66 -2.78
CA GLU A 55 -17.09 -5.37 -3.05
C GLU A 55 -16.36 -4.58 -4.16
N VAL A 56 -15.16 -5.01 -4.55
CA VAL A 56 -14.34 -4.32 -5.55
C VAL A 56 -14.49 -5.02 -6.90
N SER A 57 -15.28 -4.43 -7.78
CA SER A 57 -15.45 -4.98 -9.14
C SER A 57 -14.24 -4.73 -10.05
N LYS A 58 -13.54 -3.60 -9.86
CA LYS A 58 -12.43 -3.15 -10.72
C LYS A 58 -11.45 -2.27 -9.94
N VAL A 59 -10.18 -2.36 -10.31
CA VAL A 59 -9.12 -1.45 -9.86
C VAL A 59 -8.65 -0.63 -11.06
N VAL A 60 -8.48 0.67 -10.88
CA VAL A 60 -7.90 1.58 -11.87
C VAL A 60 -6.51 1.98 -11.39
N LEU A 61 -5.49 1.65 -12.18
CA LEU A 61 -4.10 2.00 -11.92
C LEU A 61 -3.67 3.10 -12.88
N GLY A 62 -3.11 4.19 -12.34
CA GLY A 62 -2.40 5.17 -13.16
C GLY A 62 -1.05 4.60 -13.58
N VAL A 63 -0.71 4.75 -14.85
CA VAL A 63 0.58 4.33 -15.41
C VAL A 63 1.16 5.43 -16.29
N ASP A 64 2.48 5.55 -16.29
CA ASP A 64 3.22 6.55 -17.08
C ASP A 64 3.73 5.98 -18.41
N SER A 65 3.77 4.65 -18.56
CA SER A 65 4.20 3.98 -19.80
C SER A 65 3.50 2.63 -20.00
N ILE A 66 3.57 2.11 -21.23
CA ILE A 66 3.03 0.79 -21.60
C ILE A 66 3.80 -0.32 -20.86
N GLU A 67 5.12 -0.19 -20.74
CA GLU A 67 5.97 -1.16 -20.05
C GLU A 67 5.58 -1.25 -18.57
N GLN A 68 5.28 -0.12 -17.92
CA GLN A 68 4.80 -0.12 -16.54
C GLN A 68 3.43 -0.79 -16.42
N PHE A 69 2.54 -0.58 -17.40
CA PHE A 69 1.25 -1.25 -17.46
C PHE A 69 1.42 -2.78 -17.54
N GLU A 70 2.26 -3.27 -18.46
CA GLU A 70 2.54 -4.69 -18.62
C GLU A 70 3.17 -5.30 -17.35
N GLN A 71 4.11 -4.59 -16.73
CA GLN A 71 4.69 -4.98 -15.44
C GLN A 71 3.64 -5.06 -14.33
N ASN A 72 2.73 -4.08 -14.24
CA ASN A 72 1.66 -4.11 -13.24
C ASN A 72 0.71 -5.28 -13.48
N CYS A 73 0.31 -5.52 -14.74
CA CYS A 73 -0.55 -6.66 -15.09
C CYS A 73 0.08 -8.00 -14.74
N SER A 74 1.38 -8.20 -15.00
CA SER A 74 2.09 -9.44 -14.67
C SER A 74 2.33 -9.65 -13.17
N ARG A 75 2.37 -8.56 -12.38
CA ARG A 75 2.51 -8.59 -10.92
C ARG A 75 1.19 -8.83 -10.19
N ILE A 76 0.04 -8.52 -10.81
CA ILE A 76 -1.25 -8.83 -10.20
C ILE A 76 -1.42 -10.35 -10.15
N GLN A 77 -1.56 -10.88 -8.95
CA GLN A 77 -1.74 -12.31 -8.71
C GLN A 77 -2.98 -12.55 -7.87
N LYS A 78 -3.65 -13.68 -8.09
CA LYS A 78 -4.76 -14.08 -7.22
C LYS A 78 -4.20 -14.45 -5.84
N LEU A 79 -4.75 -13.85 -4.80
CA LEU A 79 -4.47 -14.25 -3.42
C LEU A 79 -5.24 -15.54 -3.10
N ASP A 80 -4.55 -16.51 -2.50
CA ASP A 80 -5.22 -17.66 -1.91
C ASP A 80 -5.88 -17.29 -0.57
N SER A 81 -6.74 -18.16 -0.04
CA SER A 81 -7.49 -17.89 1.20
C SER A 81 -6.59 -17.63 2.40
N ARG A 82 -5.42 -18.26 2.48
CA ARG A 82 -4.47 -18.06 3.58
C ARG A 82 -3.79 -16.71 3.47
N GLN A 83 -3.33 -16.34 2.27
CA GLN A 83 -2.72 -15.04 2.00
C GLN A 83 -3.71 -13.91 2.29
N PHE A 84 -4.95 -14.06 1.84
CA PHE A 84 -6.03 -13.11 2.12
C PHE A 84 -6.26 -12.94 3.63
N GLN A 85 -6.41 -14.03 4.38
CA GLN A 85 -6.59 -13.99 5.85
C GLN A 85 -5.39 -13.36 6.58
N MET A 86 -4.16 -13.59 6.12
CA MET A 86 -2.98 -12.96 6.70
C MET A 86 -2.96 -11.45 6.49
N ILE A 87 -3.43 -10.97 5.33
CA ILE A 87 -3.53 -9.54 5.03
C ILE A 87 -4.67 -8.90 5.83
N GLU A 88 -5.85 -9.52 5.86
CA GLU A 88 -6.99 -9.06 6.67
C GLU A 88 -6.60 -8.96 8.15
N GLY A 89 -6.02 -10.02 8.71
CA GLY A 89 -5.58 -10.02 10.10
C GLY A 89 -4.51 -8.96 10.37
N PHE A 90 -3.64 -8.65 9.42
CA PHE A 90 -2.72 -7.52 9.54
C PHE A 90 -3.47 -6.19 9.58
N ILE A 91 -4.41 -5.96 8.66
CA ILE A 91 -5.21 -4.73 8.56
C ILE A 91 -6.06 -4.52 9.82
N GLU A 92 -6.71 -5.55 10.34
CA GLU A 92 -7.50 -5.50 11.58
C GLU A 92 -6.66 -5.10 12.80
N ASN A 93 -5.38 -5.48 12.81
CA ASN A 93 -4.45 -5.13 13.87
C ASN A 93 -3.70 -3.80 13.64
N LEU A 94 -3.94 -3.13 12.50
CA LEU A 94 -3.42 -1.78 12.28
C LEU A 94 -4.22 -0.79 13.11
N ASN A 95 -3.59 -0.26 14.15
CA ASN A 95 -4.13 0.87 14.90
C ASN A 95 -3.36 2.15 14.55
N PHE A 96 -4.05 3.14 14.01
CA PHE A 96 -3.50 4.46 13.71
C PHE A 96 -3.85 5.43 14.84
N ASN A 97 -2.85 6.18 15.30
CA ASN A 97 -3.12 7.32 16.18
C ASN A 97 -3.52 8.56 15.38
N ALA A 98 -4.05 9.58 16.05
CA ALA A 98 -4.53 10.80 15.40
C ALA A 98 -3.48 11.53 14.54
N GLN A 99 -2.19 11.44 14.89
CA GLN A 99 -1.11 12.02 14.10
C GLN A 99 -0.89 11.23 12.81
N GLU A 100 -0.90 9.90 12.88
CA GLU A 100 -0.75 9.01 11.73
C GLU A 100 -1.94 9.10 10.77
N GLU A 101 -3.16 9.18 11.29
CA GLU A 101 -4.36 9.41 10.48
C GLU A 101 -4.27 10.73 9.71
N ARG A 102 -3.83 11.80 10.40
CA ARG A 102 -3.61 13.11 9.77
C ARG A 102 -2.50 13.07 8.72
N ALA A 103 -1.46 12.27 8.96
CA ALA A 103 -0.36 12.06 8.02
C ALA A 103 -0.82 11.27 6.77
N LEU A 104 -1.87 10.46 6.87
CA LEU A 104 -2.46 9.73 5.74
C LEU A 104 -3.55 10.52 5.00
N ASP A 105 -4.03 11.64 5.55
CA ASP A 105 -5.07 12.46 4.92
C ASP A 105 -4.50 13.20 3.70
N PRO A 106 -4.98 12.91 2.47
CA PRO A 106 -4.46 13.57 1.27
C PRO A 106 -4.67 15.08 1.23
N ARG A 107 -5.60 15.61 2.04
CA ARG A 107 -5.85 17.05 2.18
C ARG A 107 -4.79 17.74 3.03
N SER A 108 -4.07 17.03 3.89
CA SER A 108 -2.98 17.61 4.69
C SER A 108 -1.71 17.80 3.86
N TRP A 109 -1.62 17.12 2.71
CA TRP A 109 -0.44 17.10 1.84
C TRP A 109 -0.27 18.32 0.93
N THR A 110 -1.26 19.23 0.86
CA THR A 110 -1.18 20.43 0.01
C THR A 110 -0.19 21.48 0.52
N SER A 111 0.19 21.39 1.80
CA SER A 111 1.18 22.28 2.42
C SER A 111 2.63 21.90 2.08
N LEU A 112 2.84 20.74 1.42
CA LEU A 112 4.16 20.12 1.22
C LEU A 112 4.85 20.51 -0.10
N LYS A 113 4.24 21.35 -0.93
CA LYS A 113 4.83 21.80 -2.21
C LYS A 113 5.75 23.01 -2.11
N ASN A 114 5.99 23.54 -0.91
CA ASN A 114 6.87 24.68 -0.66
C ASN A 114 8.01 24.28 0.30
N THR A 115 8.95 23.45 -0.15
CA THR A 115 10.32 23.44 0.39
C THR A 115 11.29 22.94 -0.66
#